data_AF-A0A1W9WVL1-F1
#
_entry.id   AF-A0A1W9WVL1-F1
#
_cell.length_a   1.000
_cell.length_b   1.000
_cell.length_c   1.000
_cell.angle_alpha   90.00
_cell.angle_beta   90.00
_cell.angle_gamma   90.00
#
_symmetry.space_group_name_H-M   'P 1'
#
loop_
_entity.id
_entity.type
_entity.pdbx_description
1 polymer ?
#
loop_
_entity_poly.entity_id
_entity_poly.type
_entity_poly.pdbx_seq_one_letter_code
_entity_poly.pdbx_strand_id
1 'polypeptide(L)'
;MAMARVLQKSKIPMISPSSTNPGVTRVGDYIFRVCFDDKFQGRVMADFAADYLDAATAVVMTNINSKYSTGLADCVISRFREKGKILWEADYPQNTIDFTLYLEKIKLLNPDVAFVPDHYRESAYIIKQAGKMGLKLSFIGGDGWLTQMYRYGGDYIDGNFYVAQWHDESPDEVSRAFVKRYGKKYGRANEPAIALTYDAVTLLVWAVERAASLDPEKIRNALAATKKFRGVTGYITFDENGDPIDKPAVILRFENNDSVYFKTVGP
;
A
#
# COMPACT_ATOMS: atom_id res chain seq x y z
N MET A 1 12.83 -4.18 4.64
CA MET A 1 13.44 -4.91 3.52
C MET A 1 14.89 -5.26 3.86
N ALA A 2 15.24 -6.55 3.99
CA ALA A 2 16.56 -6.96 4.51
C ALA A 2 17.73 -6.61 3.57
N MET A 3 17.52 -6.69 2.26
CA MET A 3 18.58 -6.43 1.26
C MET A 3 19.04 -4.97 1.21
N ALA A 4 18.22 -4.00 1.64
CA ALA A 4 18.56 -2.57 1.58
C ALA A 4 19.89 -2.25 2.29
N ARG A 5 20.13 -2.85 3.46
CA ARG A 5 21.41 -2.66 4.20
C ARG A 5 22.61 -3.25 3.47
N VAL A 6 22.42 -4.38 2.80
CA VAL A 6 23.49 -5.05 2.03
C VAL A 6 23.85 -4.22 0.80
N LEU A 7 22.84 -3.74 0.07
CA LEU A 7 23.04 -2.93 -1.14
C LEU A 7 23.61 -1.54 -0.81
N GLN A 8 23.12 -0.88 0.25
CA GLN A 8 23.69 0.37 0.75
C GLN A 8 25.17 0.21 1.09
N LYS A 9 25.53 -0.82 1.87
CA LYS A 9 26.94 -1.09 2.24
C LYS A 9 27.82 -1.36 1.02
N SER A 10 27.25 -1.97 -0.01
CA SER A 10 27.93 -2.29 -1.26
C SER A 10 27.92 -1.15 -2.28
N LYS A 11 27.32 0.01 -1.95
CA LYS A 11 27.10 1.14 -2.87
C LYS A 11 26.40 0.73 -4.17
N ILE A 12 25.42 -0.16 -4.07
CA ILE A 12 24.59 -0.59 -5.21
C ILE A 12 23.24 0.13 -5.11
N PRO A 13 22.87 0.99 -6.09
CA PRO A 13 21.58 1.64 -6.10
C PRO A 13 20.44 0.61 -6.11
N MET A 14 19.44 0.86 -5.28
CA MET A 14 18.25 0.03 -5.17
C MET A 14 17.01 0.88 -5.43
N ILE A 15 16.08 0.37 -6.23
CA ILE A 15 14.74 0.97 -6.40
C ILE A 15 13.71 -0.06 -5.95
N SER A 16 13.07 0.17 -4.81
CA SER A 16 11.97 -0.68 -4.34
C SER A 16 10.67 -0.33 -5.07
N PRO A 17 9.99 -1.30 -5.70
CA PRO A 17 8.72 -1.03 -6.37
C PRO A 17 7.58 -0.76 -5.37
N SER A 18 7.55 -1.44 -4.22
CA SER A 18 6.35 -1.53 -3.38
C SER A 18 6.60 -1.49 -1.87
N SER A 19 7.83 -1.28 -1.40
CA SER A 19 8.05 -1.18 0.05
C SER A 19 7.70 0.20 0.57
N THR A 20 6.63 0.29 1.36
CA THR A 20 6.05 1.54 1.89
C THR A 20 6.59 1.95 3.26
N ASN A 21 7.19 1.03 4.03
CA ASN A 21 7.77 1.38 5.33
C ASN A 21 8.87 2.45 5.20
N PRO A 22 8.77 3.61 5.87
CA PRO A 22 9.76 4.69 5.77
C PRO A 22 11.20 4.25 6.07
N GLY A 23 11.36 3.29 6.98
CA GLY A 23 12.65 2.75 7.38
C GLY A 23 13.42 2.02 6.28
N VAL A 24 12.82 1.74 5.12
CA VAL A 24 13.51 1.12 3.97
C VAL A 24 14.52 2.07 3.34
N THR A 25 14.12 3.31 3.08
CA THR A 25 14.95 4.33 2.43
C THR A 25 15.82 5.08 3.43
N ARG A 26 15.44 5.12 4.72
CA ARG A 26 16.29 5.66 5.80
C ARG A 26 17.55 4.84 6.11
N VAL A 27 17.81 3.75 5.39
CA VAL A 27 19.05 2.98 5.49
C VAL A 27 20.25 3.77 4.93
N GLY A 28 20.02 4.64 3.96
CA GLY A 28 21.03 5.52 3.37
C GLY A 28 20.66 5.98 1.97
N ASP A 29 21.60 6.65 1.31
CA ASP A 29 21.42 7.41 0.06
C ASP A 29 21.47 6.59 -1.24
N TYR A 30 21.64 5.26 -1.18
CA TYR A 30 21.55 4.37 -2.34
C TYR A 30 20.18 3.70 -2.48
N ILE A 31 19.25 3.95 -1.56
CA ILE A 31 17.96 3.26 -1.51
C ILE A 31 16.83 4.23 -1.90
N PHE A 32 16.15 3.92 -2.99
CA PHE A 32 15.02 4.67 -3.52
C PHE A 32 13.78 3.77 -3.56
N ARG A 33 12.60 4.36 -3.70
CA ARG A 33 11.34 3.64 -3.97
C ARG A 33 10.54 4.34 -5.07
N VAL A 34 9.61 3.65 -5.73
CA VAL A 34 8.68 4.30 -6.68
C VAL A 34 7.23 4.33 -6.20
N CYS A 35 6.93 3.76 -5.04
CA CYS A 35 5.65 3.88 -4.35
C CYS A 35 5.69 4.99 -3.29
N PHE A 36 4.52 5.40 -2.78
CA PHE A 36 4.44 6.25 -1.59
C PHE A 36 4.90 5.52 -0.32
N ASP A 37 4.87 6.21 0.83
CA ASP A 37 5.21 5.65 2.14
C ASP A 37 3.97 5.38 3.03
N ASP A 38 4.18 4.68 4.15
CA ASP A 38 3.10 4.35 5.10
C ASP A 38 2.50 5.58 5.77
N LYS A 39 3.21 6.71 5.85
CA LYS A 39 2.66 7.96 6.43
C LYS A 39 1.56 8.51 5.53
N PHE A 40 1.85 8.60 4.23
CA PHE A 40 0.85 9.01 3.25
C PHE A 40 -0.30 8.00 3.20
N GLN A 41 0.01 6.71 3.12
CA GLN A 41 -1.00 5.66 3.06
C GLN A 41 -1.93 5.64 4.29
N GLY A 42 -1.35 5.68 5.50
CA GLY A 42 -2.10 5.69 6.75
C GLY A 42 -2.99 6.93 6.87
N ARG A 43 -2.51 8.08 6.37
CA ARG A 43 -3.32 9.30 6.27
C ARG A 43 -4.53 9.10 5.35
N VAL A 44 -4.31 8.56 4.15
CA VAL A 44 -5.38 8.29 3.17
C VAL A 44 -6.44 7.36 3.76
N MET A 45 -6.03 6.27 4.44
CA MET A 45 -6.96 5.32 5.07
C MET A 45 -7.78 5.97 6.18
N ALA A 46 -7.12 6.69 7.09
CA ALA A 46 -7.78 7.33 8.23
C ALA A 46 -8.73 8.44 7.79
N ASP A 47 -8.31 9.29 6.84
CA ASP A 47 -9.15 10.35 6.28
C ASP A 47 -10.32 9.78 5.48
N PHE A 48 -10.12 8.69 4.74
CA PHE A 48 -11.22 8.01 4.06
C PHE A 48 -12.26 7.48 5.05
N ALA A 49 -11.82 6.84 6.13
CA ALA A 49 -12.73 6.35 7.16
C ALA A 49 -13.53 7.49 7.81
N ALA A 50 -12.84 8.54 8.27
CA ALA A 50 -13.47 9.63 8.99
C ALA A 50 -14.34 10.52 8.09
N ASP A 51 -13.84 10.89 6.91
CA ASP A 51 -14.47 11.92 6.07
C ASP A 51 -15.43 11.37 5.02
N TYR A 52 -15.27 10.11 4.61
CA TYR A 52 -16.13 9.50 3.58
C TYR A 52 -17.07 8.44 4.15
N LEU A 53 -16.62 7.64 5.13
CA LEU A 53 -17.48 6.66 5.80
C LEU A 53 -18.13 7.22 7.07
N ASP A 54 -17.90 8.50 7.39
CA ASP A 54 -18.39 9.18 8.60
C ASP A 54 -18.07 8.41 9.91
N ALA A 55 -16.95 7.67 9.91
CA ALA A 55 -16.57 6.83 11.04
C ALA A 55 -16.03 7.67 12.20
N ALA A 56 -16.69 7.62 13.35
CA ALA A 56 -16.25 8.30 14.57
C ALA A 56 -15.41 7.38 15.48
N THR A 57 -15.59 6.06 15.33
CA THR A 57 -14.94 5.03 16.15
C THR A 57 -14.32 3.94 15.29
N ALA A 58 -13.12 3.50 15.69
CA ALA A 58 -12.43 2.44 14.99
C ALA A 58 -11.72 1.47 15.94
N VAL A 59 -11.42 0.29 15.43
CA VAL A 59 -10.43 -0.62 15.99
C VAL A 59 -9.31 -0.82 14.98
N VAL A 60 -8.11 -1.15 15.46
CA VAL A 60 -6.96 -1.46 14.60
C VAL A 60 -6.44 -2.84 14.94
N MET A 61 -6.31 -3.70 13.92
CA MET A 61 -5.80 -5.07 14.08
C MET A 61 -4.40 -5.19 13.45
N THR A 62 -3.38 -5.35 14.30
CA THR A 62 -1.97 -5.26 13.93
C THR A 62 -1.28 -6.63 14.02
N ASN A 63 -0.59 -7.00 12.94
CA ASN A 63 0.30 -8.15 12.94
C ASN A 63 1.68 -7.76 13.50
N ILE A 64 1.96 -8.15 14.74
CA ILE A 64 3.17 -7.73 15.47
C ILE A 64 4.48 -8.29 14.90
N ASN A 65 4.40 -9.30 14.02
CA ASN A 65 5.59 -9.86 13.38
C ASN A 65 5.90 -9.19 12.03
N SER A 66 5.06 -8.27 11.55
CA SER A 66 5.23 -7.56 10.29
C SER A 66 5.59 -6.09 10.54
N LYS A 67 6.80 -5.68 10.15
CA LYS A 67 7.23 -4.26 10.22
C LYS A 67 6.37 -3.33 9.37
N TYR A 68 5.82 -3.85 8.27
CA TYR A 68 4.85 -3.13 7.46
C TYR A 68 3.57 -2.90 8.27
N SER A 69 3.04 -3.97 8.88
CA SER A 69 1.79 -3.88 9.64
C SER A 69 1.89 -2.93 10.84
N THR A 70 2.93 -3.07 11.66
CA THR A 70 3.14 -2.21 12.82
C THR A 70 3.33 -0.74 12.40
N GLY A 71 4.15 -0.49 11.38
CA GLY A 71 4.43 0.88 10.93
C GLY A 71 3.22 1.58 10.32
N LEU A 72 2.42 0.85 9.54
CA LEU A 72 1.18 1.39 8.97
C LEU A 72 0.10 1.57 10.05
N ALA A 73 -0.03 0.64 11.00
CA ALA A 73 -0.92 0.78 12.14
C ALA A 73 -0.64 2.07 12.92
N ASP A 74 0.63 2.34 13.25
CA ASP A 74 1.03 3.57 13.95
C ASP A 74 0.59 4.83 13.18
N CYS A 75 0.78 4.84 11.85
CA CYS A 75 0.38 5.97 11.00
C CYS A 75 -1.15 6.16 10.98
N VAL A 76 -1.92 5.08 10.84
CA VAL A 76 -3.39 5.09 10.84
C VAL A 76 -3.92 5.55 12.20
N ILE A 77 -3.41 4.99 13.29
CA ILE A 77 -3.82 5.33 14.67
C ILE A 77 -3.55 6.80 14.95
N SER A 78 -2.34 7.27 14.63
CA SER A 78 -1.96 8.67 14.84
C SER A 78 -2.90 9.61 14.09
N ARG A 79 -3.18 9.33 12.81
CA ARG A 79 -4.05 10.21 12.01
C ARG A 79 -5.51 10.12 12.44
N PHE A 80 -6.05 8.92 12.64
CA PHE A 80 -7.48 8.75 12.96
C PHE A 80 -7.83 9.39 14.30
N ARG A 81 -6.92 9.40 15.28
CA ARG A 81 -7.11 10.08 16.58
C ARG A 81 -7.33 11.59 16.47
N GLU A 82 -6.94 12.21 15.37
CA GLU A 82 -7.20 13.64 15.13
C GLU A 82 -8.67 13.90 14.75
N LYS A 83 -9.42 12.85 14.33
CA LYS A 83 -10.78 12.95 13.79
C LYS A 83 -11.81 12.07 14.49
N GLY A 84 -11.36 11.02 15.19
CA GLY A 84 -12.20 10.02 15.83
C GLY A 84 -11.49 9.30 16.98
N LYS A 85 -12.07 8.20 17.44
CA LYS A 85 -11.58 7.45 18.61
C LYS A 85 -11.20 6.02 18.23
N ILE A 86 -9.97 5.62 18.57
CA ILE A 86 -9.57 4.21 18.57
C ILE A 86 -10.09 3.55 19.84
N LEU A 87 -11.06 2.65 19.71
CA LEU A 87 -11.66 1.91 20.82
C LEU A 87 -10.76 0.77 21.31
N TRP A 88 -9.98 0.18 20.40
CA TRP A 88 -9.06 -0.89 20.72
C TRP A 88 -7.96 -1.05 19.66
N GLU A 89 -6.74 -1.21 20.12
CA GLU A 89 -5.57 -1.65 19.34
C GLU A 89 -5.33 -3.12 19.67
N ALA A 90 -5.51 -3.98 18.67
CA ALA A 90 -5.53 -5.42 18.78
C ALA A 90 -4.30 -6.02 18.11
N ASP A 91 -3.47 -6.71 18.89
CA ASP A 91 -2.25 -7.34 18.38
C ASP A 91 -2.44 -8.84 18.17
N TYR A 92 -2.00 -9.35 17.02
CA TYR A 92 -1.98 -10.77 16.70
C TYR A 92 -0.66 -11.20 16.05
N PRO A 93 -0.21 -12.46 16.26
CA PRO A 93 0.98 -12.98 15.61
C PRO A 93 0.72 -13.36 14.14
N GLN A 94 1.77 -13.35 13.32
CA GLN A 94 1.73 -13.87 11.95
C GLN A 94 1.31 -15.35 11.95
N ASN A 95 0.59 -15.77 10.91
CA ASN A 95 0.02 -17.11 10.76
C ASN A 95 -1.15 -17.39 11.73
N THR A 96 -1.69 -16.37 12.40
CA THR A 96 -2.98 -16.50 13.07
C THR A 96 -4.05 -16.82 12.02
N ILE A 97 -4.81 -17.88 12.28
CA ILE A 97 -5.93 -18.33 11.43
C ILE A 97 -7.27 -18.28 12.16
N ASP A 98 -7.28 -18.19 13.49
CA ASP A 98 -8.47 -18.07 14.32
C ASP A 98 -8.46 -16.70 14.99
N PHE A 99 -9.45 -15.88 14.63
CA PHE A 99 -9.65 -14.51 15.11
C PHE A 99 -10.92 -14.39 15.97
N THR A 100 -11.55 -15.51 16.36
CA THR A 100 -12.85 -15.52 17.04
C THR A 100 -12.86 -14.62 18.28
N LEU A 101 -11.87 -14.75 19.18
CA LEU A 101 -11.80 -13.93 20.40
C LEU A 101 -11.60 -12.43 20.11
N TYR A 102 -10.85 -12.10 19.07
CA TYR A 102 -10.68 -10.71 18.63
C TYR A 102 -12.01 -10.14 18.16
N LEU A 103 -12.73 -10.90 17.34
CA LEU A 103 -13.99 -10.51 16.75
C LEU A 103 -15.13 -10.44 17.77
N GLU A 104 -15.14 -11.30 18.79
CA GLU A 104 -16.05 -11.20 19.93
C GLU A 104 -15.87 -9.87 20.67
N LYS A 105 -14.62 -9.49 20.93
CA LYS A 105 -14.32 -8.19 21.55
C LYS A 105 -14.72 -7.03 20.63
N ILE A 106 -14.44 -7.11 19.34
CA ILE A 106 -14.86 -6.08 18.36
C ILE A 106 -16.39 -5.94 18.35
N LYS A 107 -17.12 -7.07 18.39
CA LYS A 107 -18.59 -7.08 18.47
C LYS A 107 -19.10 -6.37 19.74
N LEU A 108 -18.44 -6.57 20.88
CA LEU A 108 -18.78 -5.89 22.14
C LEU A 108 -18.48 -4.38 22.09
N LEU A 109 -17.37 -3.99 21.46
CA LEU A 109 -16.98 -2.59 21.32
C LEU A 109 -17.84 -1.83 20.30
N ASN A 110 -18.39 -2.54 19.31
CA ASN A 110 -19.24 -2.02 18.24
C ASN A 110 -18.67 -0.75 17.57
N PRO A 111 -17.44 -0.82 16.99
CA PRO A 111 -16.86 0.31 16.27
C PRO A 111 -17.58 0.54 14.92
N ASP A 112 -17.42 1.73 14.35
CA ASP A 112 -17.91 2.04 13.00
C ASP A 112 -17.09 1.34 11.91
N VAL A 113 -15.77 1.24 12.10
CA VAL A 113 -14.84 0.59 11.15
C VAL A 113 -13.74 -0.22 11.85
N ALA A 114 -13.14 -1.16 11.13
CA ALA A 114 -11.91 -1.83 11.53
C ALA A 114 -10.79 -1.60 10.50
N PHE A 115 -9.68 -1.04 10.95
CA PHE A 115 -8.46 -1.01 10.15
C PHE A 115 -7.69 -2.31 10.30
N VAL A 116 -7.30 -2.91 9.18
CA VAL A 116 -6.46 -4.11 9.15
C VAL A 116 -5.25 -3.84 8.25
N PRO A 117 -4.25 -3.10 8.76
CA PRO A 117 -3.02 -2.81 8.04
C PRO A 117 -2.13 -4.06 7.95
N ASP A 118 -2.55 -5.11 7.25
CA ASP A 118 -1.75 -6.32 7.04
C ASP A 118 -1.89 -6.83 5.60
N HIS A 119 -1.28 -7.97 5.30
CA HIS A 119 -1.34 -8.62 4.01
C HIS A 119 -2.64 -9.43 3.81
N TYR A 120 -2.90 -9.77 2.55
CA TYR A 120 -4.11 -10.41 2.08
C TYR A 120 -4.60 -11.61 2.92
N ARG A 121 -3.71 -12.49 3.38
CA ARG A 121 -4.12 -13.80 3.94
C ARG A 121 -4.80 -13.65 5.30
N GLU A 122 -4.09 -13.10 6.29
CA GLU A 122 -4.62 -12.87 7.64
C GLU A 122 -5.83 -11.93 7.60
N SER A 123 -5.75 -10.86 6.80
CA SER A 123 -6.86 -9.94 6.60
C SER A 123 -8.12 -10.64 6.06
N ALA A 124 -7.97 -11.56 5.12
CA ALA A 124 -9.09 -12.30 4.58
C ALA A 124 -9.70 -13.30 5.58
N TYR A 125 -8.89 -13.89 6.47
CA TYR A 125 -9.40 -14.70 7.57
C TYR A 125 -10.20 -13.88 8.58
N ILE A 126 -9.72 -12.69 8.95
CA ILE A 126 -10.42 -11.74 9.82
C ILE A 126 -11.81 -11.42 9.25
N ILE A 127 -11.86 -10.94 8.00
CA ILE A 127 -13.10 -10.50 7.37
C ILE A 127 -14.10 -11.65 7.22
N LYS A 128 -13.65 -12.83 6.79
CA LYS A 128 -14.51 -14.02 6.66
C LYS A 128 -15.11 -14.44 7.98
N GLN A 129 -14.32 -14.46 9.05
CA GLN A 129 -14.81 -14.85 10.36
C GLN A 129 -15.80 -13.81 10.90
N ALA A 130 -15.52 -12.53 10.71
CA ALA A 130 -16.43 -11.45 11.09
C ALA A 130 -17.79 -11.61 10.39
N GLY A 131 -17.77 -11.85 9.08
CA GLY A 131 -18.98 -12.10 8.29
C GLY A 131 -19.75 -13.34 8.75
N LYS A 132 -19.05 -14.46 9.02
CA LYS A 132 -19.68 -15.68 9.58
C LYS A 132 -20.31 -15.45 10.95
N MET A 133 -19.75 -14.54 11.75
CA MET A 133 -20.28 -14.14 13.05
C MET A 133 -21.40 -13.09 12.95
N GLY A 134 -21.74 -12.65 11.75
CA GLY A 134 -22.78 -11.66 11.48
C GLY A 134 -22.39 -10.22 11.81
N LEU A 135 -21.09 -9.92 11.94
CA LEU A 135 -20.62 -8.54 12.13
C LEU A 135 -20.78 -7.77 10.82
N LYS A 136 -21.58 -6.71 10.86
CA LYS A 136 -21.73 -5.76 9.75
C LYS A 136 -20.76 -4.61 9.95
N LEU A 137 -19.47 -4.90 9.77
CA LEU A 137 -18.38 -3.95 9.98
C LEU A 137 -17.67 -3.68 8.66
N SER A 138 -17.39 -2.41 8.37
CA SER A 138 -16.56 -2.04 7.23
C SER A 138 -15.09 -2.21 7.60
N PHE A 139 -14.38 -3.06 6.87
CA PHE A 139 -12.94 -3.23 7.02
C PHE A 139 -12.18 -2.36 6.01
N ILE A 140 -11.07 -1.79 6.47
CA ILE A 140 -10.22 -0.90 5.68
C ILE A 140 -8.78 -1.40 5.72
N GLY A 141 -8.22 -1.71 4.56
CA GLY A 141 -6.86 -2.24 4.39
C GLY A 141 -5.86 -1.26 3.79
N GLY A 142 -4.58 -1.62 3.90
CA GLY A 142 -3.48 -1.00 3.17
C GLY A 142 -3.21 -1.68 1.82
N ASP A 143 -2.13 -1.29 1.16
CA ASP A 143 -1.65 -1.86 -0.11
C ASP A 143 -1.21 -3.34 -0.04
N GLY A 144 -1.13 -3.90 1.17
CA GLY A 144 -0.98 -5.34 1.38
C GLY A 144 -2.21 -6.18 0.99
N TRP A 145 -3.37 -5.54 0.78
CA TRP A 145 -4.60 -6.18 0.32
C TRP A 145 -4.61 -6.32 -1.21
N LEU A 146 -4.97 -7.51 -1.69
CA LEU A 146 -4.97 -7.87 -3.10
C LEU A 146 -6.13 -8.84 -3.39
N THR A 147 -6.50 -9.04 -4.65
CA THR A 147 -7.58 -9.97 -5.05
C THR A 147 -7.33 -11.42 -4.63
N GLN A 148 -6.09 -11.81 -4.30
CA GLN A 148 -5.78 -13.08 -3.64
C GLN A 148 -6.56 -13.31 -2.34
N MET A 149 -7.08 -12.25 -1.69
CA MET A 149 -7.94 -12.33 -0.51
C MET A 149 -9.15 -13.24 -0.74
N TYR A 150 -9.75 -13.24 -1.93
CA TYR A 150 -10.91 -14.07 -2.24
C TYR A 150 -10.64 -15.57 -2.07
N ARG A 151 -9.39 -16.03 -2.24
CA ARG A 151 -9.01 -17.44 -2.01
C ARG A 151 -9.22 -17.89 -0.57
N TYR A 152 -9.10 -16.97 0.38
CA TYR A 152 -9.22 -17.26 1.80
C TYR A 152 -10.59 -16.81 2.33
N GLY A 153 -11.01 -15.62 1.91
CA GLY A 153 -12.17 -14.91 2.40
C GLY A 153 -13.49 -15.25 1.71
N GLY A 154 -13.44 -15.61 0.42
CA GLY A 154 -14.64 -15.74 -0.43
C GLY A 154 -15.41 -14.42 -0.53
N ASP A 155 -16.73 -14.52 -0.73
CA ASP A 155 -17.60 -13.36 -0.97
C ASP A 155 -17.71 -12.40 0.23
N TYR A 156 -17.26 -12.82 1.43
CA TYR A 156 -17.20 -11.93 2.60
C TYR A 156 -16.25 -10.74 2.41
N ILE A 157 -15.34 -10.80 1.43
CA ILE A 157 -14.41 -9.73 1.12
C ILE A 157 -15.11 -8.54 0.45
N ASP A 158 -16.22 -8.77 -0.24
CA ASP A 158 -16.92 -7.74 -1.01
C ASP A 158 -17.39 -6.56 -0.13
N GLY A 159 -17.34 -5.36 -0.71
CA GLY A 159 -17.73 -4.11 -0.07
C GLY A 159 -16.66 -3.47 0.81
N ASN A 160 -15.58 -4.18 1.14
CA ASN A 160 -14.48 -3.63 1.92
C ASN A 160 -13.54 -2.78 1.05
N PHE A 161 -12.89 -1.80 1.67
CA PHE A 161 -12.05 -0.82 0.99
C PHE A 161 -10.59 -1.01 1.33
N TYR A 162 -9.71 -0.65 0.39
CA TYR A 162 -8.29 -0.55 0.67
C TYR A 162 -7.63 0.48 -0.22
N VAL A 163 -6.46 0.91 0.21
CA VAL A 163 -5.61 1.81 -0.56
C VAL A 163 -4.57 1.01 -1.34
N ALA A 164 -4.29 1.44 -2.56
CA ALA A 164 -3.30 0.87 -3.45
C ALA A 164 -2.57 1.99 -4.21
N GLN A 165 -1.48 1.65 -4.87
CA GLN A 165 -0.70 2.60 -5.66
C GLN A 165 -1.32 2.88 -7.03
N TRP A 166 -2.11 1.95 -7.55
CA TRP A 166 -2.57 1.98 -8.94
C TRP A 166 -3.73 1.01 -9.19
N HIS A 167 -4.48 1.26 -10.25
CA HIS A 167 -5.49 0.37 -10.82
C HIS A 167 -5.53 0.56 -12.34
N ASP A 168 -5.90 -0.46 -13.12
CA ASP A 168 -5.94 -0.36 -14.58
C ASP A 168 -6.98 0.63 -15.12
N GLU A 169 -7.99 0.94 -14.33
CA GLU A 169 -8.96 2.01 -14.60
C GLU A 169 -8.52 3.41 -14.11
N SER A 170 -7.30 3.56 -13.59
CA SER A 170 -6.78 4.88 -13.20
C SER A 170 -6.92 5.88 -14.37
N PRO A 171 -7.47 7.09 -14.14
CA PRO A 171 -7.84 8.03 -15.20
C PRO A 171 -6.64 8.73 -15.87
N ASP A 172 -5.43 8.25 -15.63
CA ASP A 172 -4.18 8.78 -16.13
C ASP A 172 -3.91 8.32 -17.58
N GLU A 173 -3.47 9.23 -18.45
CA GLU A 173 -3.20 8.91 -19.87
C GLU A 173 -2.06 7.90 -20.06
N VAL A 174 -0.98 8.02 -19.28
CA VAL A 174 0.15 7.09 -19.35
C VAL A 174 -0.27 5.72 -18.81
N SER A 175 -1.10 5.69 -17.77
CA SER A 175 -1.76 4.46 -17.30
C SER A 175 -2.58 3.79 -18.39
N ARG A 176 -3.51 4.50 -19.04
CA ARG A 176 -4.34 3.93 -20.13
C ARG A 176 -3.49 3.40 -21.29
N ALA A 177 -2.44 4.14 -21.68
CA ALA A 177 -1.52 3.70 -22.72
C ALA A 177 -0.76 2.44 -22.31
N PHE A 178 -0.31 2.36 -21.05
CA PHE A 178 0.33 1.18 -20.48
C PHE A 178 -0.62 -0.02 -20.49
N VAL A 179 -1.85 0.10 -19.99
CA VAL A 179 -2.85 -0.96 -19.96
C VAL A 179 -3.13 -1.50 -21.37
N LYS A 180 -3.31 -0.62 -22.35
CA LYS A 180 -3.50 -1.03 -23.76
C LYS A 180 -2.30 -1.81 -24.29
N ARG A 181 -1.07 -1.37 -24.00
CA ARG A 181 0.15 -2.03 -24.47
C ARG A 181 0.38 -3.38 -23.78
N TYR A 182 0.20 -3.42 -22.46
CA TYR A 182 0.33 -4.63 -21.66
C TYR A 182 -0.74 -5.67 -22.06
N GLY A 183 -1.99 -5.22 -22.19
CA GLY A 183 -3.15 -5.98 -22.66
C GLY A 183 -2.90 -6.78 -23.92
N LYS A 184 -2.30 -6.14 -24.94
CA LYS A 184 -1.98 -6.78 -26.23
C LYS A 184 -1.01 -7.96 -26.12
N LYS A 185 -0.15 -8.01 -25.10
CA LYS A 185 0.92 -9.00 -24.99
C LYS A 185 0.70 -10.02 -23.89
N TYR A 186 0.13 -9.60 -22.75
CA TYR A 186 0.07 -10.38 -21.52
C TYR A 186 -1.33 -10.52 -20.93
N GLY A 187 -2.35 -9.91 -21.55
CA GLY A 187 -3.70 -9.83 -20.96
C GLY A 187 -3.83 -8.69 -19.95
N ARG A 188 -4.84 -8.75 -19.08
CA ARG A 188 -5.17 -7.66 -18.14
C ARG A 188 -4.04 -7.41 -17.14
N ALA A 189 -3.70 -6.14 -16.89
CA ALA A 189 -2.80 -5.74 -15.83
C ALA A 189 -3.60 -5.56 -14.54
N ASN A 190 -3.82 -6.65 -13.81
CA ASN A 190 -4.74 -6.68 -12.67
C ASN A 190 -4.08 -6.46 -11.29
N GLU A 191 -2.77 -6.19 -11.24
CA GLU A 191 -2.05 -5.97 -9.98
C GLU A 191 -1.20 -4.69 -10.03
N PRO A 192 -1.21 -3.85 -8.96
CA PRO A 192 -0.39 -2.65 -8.87
C PRO A 192 1.11 -2.91 -9.05
N ALA A 193 1.59 -4.09 -8.61
CA ALA A 193 2.98 -4.49 -8.73
C ALA A 193 3.47 -4.46 -10.18
N ILE A 194 2.61 -4.75 -11.16
CA ILE A 194 2.97 -4.74 -12.58
C ILE A 194 3.38 -3.32 -13.01
N ALA A 195 2.56 -2.32 -12.68
CA ALA A 195 2.82 -0.93 -13.01
C ALA A 195 4.00 -0.35 -12.21
N LEU A 196 4.11 -0.68 -10.92
CA LEU A 196 5.22 -0.23 -10.06
C LEU A 196 6.56 -0.80 -10.51
N THR A 197 6.62 -2.08 -10.89
CA THR A 197 7.86 -2.68 -11.43
C THR A 197 8.22 -2.07 -12.78
N TYR A 198 7.23 -1.78 -13.64
CA TYR A 198 7.49 -1.07 -14.89
C TYR A 198 8.10 0.32 -14.63
N ASP A 199 7.56 1.08 -13.68
CA ASP A 199 8.09 2.39 -13.30
C ASP A 199 9.50 2.29 -12.72
N ALA A 200 9.77 1.32 -11.85
CA ALA A 200 11.09 1.13 -11.26
C ALA A 200 12.16 0.84 -12.33
N VAL A 201 11.86 -0.04 -13.29
CA VAL A 201 12.79 -0.40 -14.36
C VAL A 201 12.99 0.76 -15.33
N THR A 202 11.91 1.43 -15.74
CA THR A 202 12.03 2.56 -16.67
C THR A 202 12.71 3.77 -16.04
N LEU A 203 12.51 4.02 -14.75
CA LEU A 203 13.26 5.02 -14.00
C LEU A 203 14.75 4.68 -13.92
N LEU A 204 15.10 3.41 -13.69
CA LEU A 204 16.50 2.98 -13.68
C LEU A 204 17.17 3.23 -15.04
N VAL A 205 16.53 2.82 -16.14
CA VAL A 205 17.03 3.06 -17.50
C VAL A 205 17.24 4.56 -17.73
N TRP A 206 16.25 5.38 -17.39
CA TRP A 206 16.34 6.83 -17.54
C TRP A 206 17.46 7.46 -16.70
N ALA A 207 17.70 6.94 -15.49
CA ALA A 207 18.82 7.39 -14.65
C ALA A 207 20.18 6.97 -15.22
N VAL A 208 20.32 5.76 -15.77
CA VAL A 208 21.53 5.27 -16.44
C VAL A 208 21.86 6.13 -17.66
N GLU A 209 20.85 6.47 -18.48
CA GLU A 209 21.01 7.34 -19.64
C GLU A 209 21.50 8.73 -19.23
N ARG A 210 20.91 9.33 -18.19
CA ARG A 210 21.34 10.63 -17.64
C ARG A 210 22.74 10.59 -17.03
N ALA A 211 23.10 9.48 -16.39
CA ALA A 211 24.43 9.28 -15.83
C ALA A 211 25.50 9.10 -16.90
N ALA A 212 25.11 8.73 -18.13
CA ALA A 212 26.00 8.33 -19.23
C ALA A 212 27.07 7.32 -18.76
N SER A 213 26.69 6.42 -17.85
CA SER A 213 27.62 5.53 -17.17
C SER A 213 26.90 4.37 -16.50
N LEU A 214 27.61 3.24 -16.38
CA LEU A 214 27.21 2.10 -15.56
C LEU A 214 27.83 2.13 -14.15
N ASP A 215 28.56 3.20 -13.81
CA ASP A 215 29.10 3.39 -12.47
C ASP A 215 27.97 3.54 -11.43
N PRO A 216 27.94 2.71 -10.37
CA PRO A 216 26.86 2.73 -9.38
C PRO A 216 26.67 4.08 -8.69
N GLU A 217 27.76 4.81 -8.42
CA GLU A 217 27.69 6.11 -7.76
C GLU A 217 27.08 7.17 -8.68
N LYS A 218 27.44 7.18 -9.97
CA LYS A 218 26.83 8.06 -10.97
C LYS A 218 25.34 7.76 -11.17
N ILE A 219 24.95 6.48 -11.21
CA ILE A 219 23.53 6.09 -11.29
C ILE A 219 22.77 6.56 -10.06
N ARG A 220 23.31 6.35 -8.86
CA ARG A 220 22.74 6.85 -7.60
C ARG A 220 22.52 8.37 -7.62
N ASN A 221 23.52 9.12 -8.07
CA ASN A 221 23.42 10.58 -8.21
C ASN A 221 22.31 10.98 -9.21
N ALA A 222 22.21 10.29 -10.35
CA ALA A 222 21.17 10.56 -11.34
C ALA A 222 19.76 10.23 -10.81
N LEU A 223 19.63 9.14 -10.04
CA LEU A 223 18.41 8.78 -9.32
C LEU A 223 18.05 9.88 -8.32
N ALA A 224 18.95 10.27 -7.41
CA ALA A 224 18.70 11.33 -6.43
C ALA A 224 18.30 12.67 -7.08
N ALA A 225 18.81 12.96 -8.27
CA ALA A 225 18.45 14.16 -9.04
C ALA A 225 17.15 14.02 -9.87
N THR A 226 16.33 12.99 -9.63
CA THR A 226 15.08 12.76 -10.37
C THR A 226 14.02 13.80 -9.98
N LYS A 227 13.49 14.49 -11.00
CA LYS A 227 12.38 15.43 -10.87
C LYS A 227 11.37 15.19 -11.98
N LYS A 228 10.09 15.11 -11.61
CA LYS A 228 8.95 14.94 -12.53
C LYS A 228 9.15 13.84 -13.57
N PHE A 229 9.83 12.74 -13.22
CA PHE A 229 9.87 11.57 -14.11
C PHE A 229 8.45 11.02 -14.25
N ARG A 230 8.02 10.79 -15.48
CA ARG A 230 6.64 10.44 -15.79
C ARG A 230 6.45 8.92 -15.86
N GLY A 231 6.01 8.33 -14.75
CA GLY A 231 5.64 6.91 -14.66
C GLY A 231 4.16 6.64 -14.99
N VAL A 232 3.85 5.35 -15.11
CA VAL A 232 2.51 4.76 -15.17
C VAL A 232 1.71 5.06 -13.91
N THR A 233 2.37 5.01 -12.75
CA THR A 233 1.77 5.25 -11.43
C THR A 233 1.87 6.72 -10.98
N GLY A 234 1.99 7.65 -11.93
CA GLY A 234 2.13 9.08 -11.67
C GLY A 234 3.57 9.58 -11.75
N TYR A 235 3.75 10.85 -11.39
CA TYR A 235 5.07 11.50 -11.40
C TYR A 235 5.97 10.97 -10.27
N ILE A 236 7.28 11.08 -10.48
CA ILE A 236 8.32 10.77 -9.49
C ILE A 236 9.25 11.97 -9.39
N THR A 237 9.25 12.58 -8.22
CA THR A 237 10.24 13.54 -7.74
C THR A 237 10.75 13.06 -6.40
N PHE A 238 12.06 12.81 -6.27
CA PHE A 238 12.61 12.32 -5.01
C PHE A 238 12.92 13.45 -4.04
N ASP A 239 12.62 13.19 -2.77
CA ASP A 239 13.18 13.94 -1.65
C ASP A 239 14.64 13.51 -1.37
N GLU A 240 15.25 14.10 -0.34
CA GLU A 240 16.60 13.77 0.10
C GLU A 240 16.79 12.32 0.57
N ASN A 241 15.70 11.61 0.88
CA ASN A 241 15.71 10.24 1.34
C ASN A 241 15.47 9.22 0.22
N GLY A 242 15.21 9.66 -1.02
CA GLY A 242 14.84 8.76 -2.11
C GLY A 242 13.38 8.29 -2.07
N ASP A 243 12.52 9.01 -1.36
CA ASP A 243 11.07 8.81 -1.36
C ASP A 243 10.41 9.76 -2.37
N PRO A 244 9.42 9.30 -3.16
CA PRO A 244 8.71 10.17 -4.07
C PRO A 244 7.70 11.04 -3.31
N ILE A 245 7.68 12.34 -3.61
CA ILE A 245 6.81 13.32 -2.92
C ILE A 245 5.48 13.57 -3.62
N ASP A 246 5.32 13.09 -4.85
CA ASP A 246 4.24 13.45 -5.78
C ASP A 246 3.38 12.23 -6.21
N LYS A 247 3.47 11.12 -5.45
CA LYS A 247 2.72 9.89 -5.74
C LYS A 247 1.28 9.95 -5.25
N PRO A 248 0.28 9.74 -6.13
CA PRO A 248 -1.10 9.60 -5.69
C PRO A 248 -1.35 8.23 -5.06
N ALA A 249 -2.43 8.13 -4.28
CA ALA A 249 -3.03 6.87 -3.84
C ALA A 249 -4.33 6.60 -4.61
N VAL A 250 -4.67 5.33 -4.79
CA VAL A 250 -5.96 4.88 -5.31
C VAL A 250 -6.68 4.15 -4.19
N ILE A 251 -7.91 4.56 -3.92
CA ILE A 251 -8.83 3.79 -3.07
C ILE A 251 -9.58 2.83 -3.98
N LEU A 252 -9.62 1.58 -3.56
CA LEU A 252 -10.28 0.47 -4.25
C LEU A 252 -11.32 -0.15 -3.33
N ARG A 253 -12.34 -0.74 -3.95
CA ARG A 253 -13.34 -1.54 -3.27
C ARG A 253 -13.32 -2.95 -3.82
N PHE A 254 -13.45 -3.95 -2.97
CA PHE A 254 -13.65 -5.32 -3.42
C PHE A 254 -15.08 -5.55 -3.90
N GLU A 255 -15.24 -6.18 -5.06
CA GLU A 255 -16.54 -6.50 -5.64
C GLU A 255 -16.43 -7.66 -6.64
N ASN A 256 -17.26 -8.69 -6.48
CA ASN A 256 -17.42 -9.79 -7.44
C ASN A 256 -16.09 -10.47 -7.82
N ASN A 257 -15.29 -10.86 -6.82
CA ASN A 257 -13.99 -11.53 -7.01
C ASN A 257 -12.93 -10.64 -7.72
N ASP A 258 -13.11 -9.32 -7.69
CA ASP A 258 -12.20 -8.33 -8.26
C ASP A 258 -12.09 -7.09 -7.37
N SER A 259 -11.24 -6.15 -7.77
CA SER A 259 -11.15 -4.82 -7.18
C SER A 259 -11.62 -3.78 -8.18
N VAL A 260 -12.46 -2.87 -7.74
CA VAL A 260 -12.99 -1.78 -8.57
C VAL A 260 -12.37 -0.46 -8.16
N TYR A 261 -12.07 0.38 -9.15
CA TYR A 261 -11.61 1.74 -8.91
C TYR A 261 -12.67 2.54 -8.17
N PHE A 262 -12.31 3.13 -7.02
CA PHE A 262 -13.21 4.00 -6.28
C PHE A 262 -12.85 5.48 -6.48
N LYS A 263 -11.65 5.91 -6.07
CA LYS A 263 -11.15 7.27 -6.33
C LYS A 263 -9.64 7.36 -6.23
N THR A 264 -9.07 8.43 -6.78
CA THR A 264 -7.67 8.81 -6.58
C THR A 264 -7.57 9.92 -5.54
N VAL A 265 -6.58 9.83 -4.66
CA VAL A 265 -6.22 10.85 -3.67
C VAL A 265 -4.82 11.38 -4.02
N GLY A 266 -4.70 12.69 -4.14
CA GLY A 266 -3.42 13.34 -4.38
C GLY A 266 -2.50 13.32 -3.14
N PRO A 267 -1.19 13.53 -3.34
CA PRO A 267 -0.19 13.69 -2.27
C PRO A 267 -0.47 14.89 -1.36
#